data_AF-A0A519TGQ7-F1
#
_entry.id   AF-A0A519TGQ7-F1
#
_cell.length_a   1.000
_cell.length_b   1.000
_cell.length_c   1.000
_cell.angle_alpha   90.00
_cell.angle_beta   90.00
_cell.angle_gamma   90.00
#
_symmetry.space_group_name_H-M   'P 1'
#
loop_
_entity.id
_entity.type
_entity.pdbx_description
1 polymer ?
#
loop_
_entity_poly.entity_id
_entity_poly.type
_entity_poly.pdbx_seq_one_letter_code
_entity_poly.pdbx_strand_id
1 'polypeptide(L)'
;MKINLTTKLFAGFLLLLGLFAAVLLLNFQLAGQVLRNSQRVEASQHVSADGTTLLRNIIDMETGFRGYLLIGNEQMLDPYYAGERDLLTRFNQLRDQLTDEPAQRQRLDTTRHLFQQWTDYTHLMVREKRAAREHNPQQKGLDGLPHANLVEGLIGKQVMDAVRHQMLLFDQAEIQNRQVQRLRLTDSITRAQRLATL
;
A
#
# COMPACT_ATOMS: atom_id res chain seq x y z
N MET A 1 -34.41 62.06 5.45
CA MET A 1 -33.22 62.34 4.62
C MET A 1 -33.46 61.74 3.24
N LYS A 2 -33.58 62.53 2.16
CA LYS A 2 -33.75 61.99 0.80
C LYS A 2 -32.40 61.42 0.34
N ILE A 3 -32.36 60.12 0.05
CA ILE A 3 -31.15 59.47 -0.45
C ILE A 3 -30.94 59.89 -1.91
N ASN A 4 -29.80 60.51 -2.22
CA ASN A 4 -29.45 60.96 -3.56
C ASN A 4 -29.24 59.76 -4.50
N LEU A 5 -29.58 59.93 -5.79
CA LEU A 5 -29.53 58.87 -6.81
C LEU A 5 -28.16 58.20 -6.89
N THR A 6 -27.09 58.98 -6.75
CA THR A 6 -25.69 58.54 -6.74
C THR A 6 -25.39 57.58 -5.59
N THR A 7 -25.95 57.81 -4.40
CA THR A 7 -25.78 56.94 -3.23
C THR A 7 -26.46 55.59 -3.44
N LYS A 8 -27.63 55.56 -4.10
CA LYS A 8 -28.32 54.31 -4.43
C LYS A 8 -27.55 53.48 -5.46
N LEU A 9 -27.00 54.13 -6.49
CA LEU A 9 -26.13 53.49 -7.50
C LEU A 9 -24.87 52.90 -6.87
N PHE A 10 -24.20 53.66 -6.00
CA PHE A 10 -22.99 53.20 -5.32
C PHE A 10 -23.27 52.02 -4.38
N ALA A 11 -24.39 52.05 -3.65
CA ALA A 11 -24.81 50.94 -2.81
C ALA A 11 -25.11 49.66 -3.63
N GLY A 12 -25.75 49.80 -4.79
CA GLY A 12 -25.98 48.68 -5.72
C GLY A 12 -24.68 48.09 -6.26
N PHE A 13 -23.72 48.94 -6.63
CA PHE A 13 -22.41 48.50 -7.09
C PHE A 13 -21.62 47.76 -5.99
N LEU A 14 -21.62 48.28 -4.76
CA LEU A 14 -21.01 47.60 -3.61
C LEU A 14 -21.67 46.25 -3.30
N LEU A 15 -23.00 46.16 -3.43
CA LEU A 15 -23.72 44.89 -3.30
C LEU A 15 -23.30 43.86 -4.35
N LEU A 16 -23.22 44.28 -5.62
CA LEU A 16 -22.76 43.41 -6.71
C LEU A 16 -21.30 42.97 -6.51
N LEU A 17 -20.43 43.89 -6.10
CA LEU A 17 -19.04 43.59 -5.81
C LEU A 17 -18.90 42.61 -4.64
N GLY A 18 -19.69 42.80 -3.57
CA GLY A 18 -19.72 41.89 -2.43
C GLY A 18 -20.22 40.49 -2.80
N LEU A 19 -21.27 40.41 -3.61
CA LEU A 19 -21.79 39.13 -4.14
C LEU A 19 -20.74 38.43 -5.00
N PHE A 20 -20.09 39.17 -5.90
CA PHE A 20 -19.02 38.64 -6.76
C PHE A 20 -17.83 38.12 -5.94
N ALA A 21 -17.38 38.88 -4.94
CA ALA A 21 -16.32 38.45 -4.04
C ALA A 21 -16.70 37.19 -3.25
N ALA A 22 -17.94 37.08 -2.80
CA ALA A 22 -18.44 35.88 -2.12
C ALA A 22 -18.42 34.65 -3.04
N VAL A 23 -18.87 34.79 -4.29
CA VAL A 23 -18.83 33.71 -5.29
C VAL A 23 -17.40 33.27 -5.59
N LEU A 24 -16.46 34.21 -5.72
CA LEU A 24 -15.04 33.90 -5.92
C LEU A 24 -14.45 33.12 -4.73
N LEU A 25 -14.72 33.56 -3.50
CA LEU A 25 -14.25 32.88 -2.29
C LEU A 25 -14.79 31.45 -2.19
N LEU A 26 -16.08 31.26 -2.48
CA LEU A 26 -16.71 29.93 -2.49
C LEU A 26 -16.07 29.01 -3.54
N ASN A 27 -15.84 29.52 -4.76
CA ASN A 27 -15.18 28.76 -5.82
C ASN A 27 -13.75 28.36 -5.44
N PHE A 28 -12.96 29.28 -4.86
CA PHE A 28 -11.60 28.98 -4.41
C PHE A 28 -11.57 27.87 -3.35
N GLN A 29 -12.50 27.90 -2.38
CA GLN A 29 -12.59 26.86 -1.36
C GLN A 29 -12.96 25.50 -1.95
N LEU A 30 -13.88 25.46 -2.92
CA LEU A 30 -14.32 24.24 -3.60
C LEU A 30 -13.22 23.64 -4.47
N ALA A 31 -12.51 24.46 -5.24
CA ALA A 31 -11.36 24.02 -6.03
C ALA A 31 -10.31 23.35 -5.13
N GLY A 32 -10.05 23.92 -3.95
CA GLY A 32 -9.18 23.29 -2.95
C GLY A 32 -9.69 21.94 -2.43
N GLN A 33 -11.01 21.76 -2.26
CA GLN A 33 -11.58 20.48 -1.84
C GLN A 33 -11.43 19.39 -2.92
N VAL A 34 -11.70 19.73 -4.18
CA VAL A 34 -11.54 18.82 -5.32
C VAL A 34 -10.09 18.36 -5.44
N LEU A 35 -9.14 19.29 -5.36
CA LEU A 35 -7.71 18.97 -5.44
C LEU A 35 -7.26 18.03 -4.32
N ARG A 36 -7.61 18.32 -3.06
CA ARG A 36 -7.26 17.46 -1.91
C ARG A 36 -7.90 16.08 -2.00
N ASN A 37 -9.15 15.98 -2.45
CA ASN A 37 -9.83 14.70 -2.61
C ASN A 37 -9.19 13.87 -3.74
N SER A 38 -8.78 14.52 -4.84
CA SER A 38 -8.05 13.87 -5.94
C SER A 38 -6.72 13.30 -5.47
N GLN A 39 -5.93 14.10 -4.74
CA GLN A 39 -4.64 13.66 -4.17
C GLN A 39 -4.79 12.47 -3.22
N ARG A 40 -5.87 12.42 -2.43
CA ARG A 40 -6.14 11.27 -1.55
C ARG A 40 -6.44 9.99 -2.33
N VAL A 41 -7.25 10.08 -3.40
CA VAL A 41 -7.55 8.94 -4.26
C VAL A 41 -6.28 8.41 -4.92
N GLU A 42 -5.44 9.31 -5.43
CA GLU A 42 -4.14 8.98 -6.04
C GLU A 42 -3.20 8.33 -5.02
N ALA A 43 -3.05 8.91 -3.82
CA ALA A 43 -2.24 8.33 -2.75
C ALA A 43 -2.68 6.90 -2.40
N SER A 44 -3.99 6.65 -2.28
CA SER A 44 -4.51 5.30 -2.04
C SER A 44 -4.19 4.34 -3.20
N GLN A 45 -4.18 4.81 -4.45
CA GLN A 45 -3.79 3.98 -5.60
C GLN A 45 -2.31 3.58 -5.53
N HIS A 46 -1.44 4.52 -5.16
CA HIS A 46 -0.02 4.22 -4.94
C HIS A 46 0.19 3.21 -3.82
N VAL A 47 -0.50 3.38 -2.68
CA VAL A 47 -0.43 2.45 -1.55
C VAL A 47 -0.85 1.02 -1.95
N SER A 48 -1.97 0.84 -2.69
CA SER A 48 -2.36 -0.49 -3.19
C SER A 48 -1.33 -1.08 -4.15
N ALA A 49 -0.77 -0.26 -5.06
CA ALA A 49 0.20 -0.73 -6.05
C ALA A 49 1.51 -1.17 -5.37
N ASP A 50 1.98 -0.40 -4.40
CA ASP A 50 3.18 -0.72 -3.60
C ASP A 50 2.94 -1.96 -2.73
N GLY A 51 1.77 -2.08 -2.09
CA GLY A 51 1.37 -3.28 -1.36
C GLY A 51 1.31 -4.54 -2.24
N THR A 52 0.74 -4.43 -3.45
CA THR A 52 0.70 -5.53 -4.42
C THR A 52 2.11 -5.96 -4.85
N THR A 53 2.98 -4.98 -5.11
CA THR A 53 4.37 -5.23 -5.50
C THR A 53 5.14 -5.90 -4.36
N LEU A 54 4.95 -5.44 -3.12
CA LEU A 54 5.52 -6.05 -1.93
C LEU A 54 5.11 -7.52 -1.80
N LEU A 55 3.82 -7.83 -1.92
CA LEU A 55 3.33 -9.21 -1.86
C LEU A 55 3.90 -10.08 -2.99
N ARG A 56 3.97 -9.55 -4.22
CA ARG A 56 4.55 -10.27 -5.36
C ARG A 56 6.00 -10.66 -5.10
N ASN A 57 6.82 -9.72 -4.61
CA ASN A 57 8.22 -10.01 -4.31
C ASN A 57 8.37 -11.11 -3.26
N ILE A 58 7.54 -11.13 -2.21
CA ILE A 58 7.56 -12.20 -1.20
C ILE A 58 7.19 -13.57 -1.84
N ILE A 59 6.22 -13.59 -2.75
CA ILE A 59 5.84 -14.82 -3.48
C ILE A 59 6.97 -15.32 -4.39
N ASP A 60 7.68 -14.41 -5.06
CA ASP A 60 8.82 -14.77 -5.91
C ASP A 60 9.97 -15.35 -5.06
N MET A 61 10.21 -14.78 -3.87
CA MET A 61 11.15 -15.36 -2.90
C MET A 61 10.73 -16.77 -2.47
N GLU A 62 9.44 -16.99 -2.18
CA GLU A 62 8.93 -18.32 -1.79
C GLU A 62 9.10 -19.34 -2.91
N THR A 63 8.81 -18.93 -4.15
CA THR A 63 9.00 -19.76 -5.35
C THR A 63 10.46 -20.17 -5.51
N GLY A 64 11.38 -19.21 -5.42
CA GLY A 64 12.83 -19.46 -5.49
C GLY A 64 13.33 -20.38 -4.39
N PHE A 65 12.95 -20.09 -3.14
CA PHE A 65 13.29 -20.92 -1.98
C PHE A 65 12.82 -22.37 -2.12
N ARG A 66 11.56 -22.59 -2.53
CA ARG A 66 11.02 -23.95 -2.74
C ARG A 66 11.77 -24.69 -3.85
N GLY A 67 12.07 -24.00 -4.94
CA GLY A 67 12.90 -24.55 -6.02
C GLY A 67 14.28 -24.98 -5.50
N TYR A 68 14.93 -24.13 -4.72
CA TYR A 68 16.21 -24.44 -4.09
C TYR A 68 16.14 -25.66 -3.17
N LEU A 69 15.13 -25.75 -2.29
CA LEU A 69 14.97 -26.92 -1.43
C LEU A 69 14.74 -28.21 -2.23
N LEU A 70 14.00 -28.13 -3.35
CA LEU A 70 13.71 -29.29 -4.18
C LEU A 70 14.97 -29.83 -4.90
N ILE A 71 15.69 -28.95 -5.61
CA ILE A 71 16.77 -29.38 -6.54
C ILE A 71 18.18 -28.97 -6.12
N GLY A 72 18.32 -28.08 -5.14
CA GLY A 72 19.62 -27.61 -4.64
C GLY A 72 20.38 -26.65 -5.56
N ASN A 73 19.78 -26.17 -6.66
CA ASN A 73 20.42 -25.22 -7.57
C ASN A 73 20.40 -23.80 -6.99
N GLU A 74 21.59 -23.25 -6.72
CA GLU A 74 21.78 -21.91 -6.15
C GLU A 74 21.12 -20.79 -6.96
N GLN A 75 21.00 -20.92 -8.29
CA GLN A 75 20.30 -19.94 -9.14
C GLN A 75 18.82 -19.76 -8.76
N MET A 76 18.21 -20.77 -8.13
CA MET A 76 16.84 -20.64 -7.62
C MET A 76 16.73 -19.61 -6.49
N LEU A 77 17.84 -19.25 -5.83
CA LEU A 77 17.87 -18.25 -4.76
C LEU A 77 18.07 -16.81 -5.27
N ASP A 78 18.24 -16.59 -6.57
CA ASP A 78 18.34 -15.24 -7.13
C ASP A 78 17.15 -14.34 -6.74
N PRO A 79 15.87 -14.73 -6.95
CA PRO A 79 14.73 -13.94 -6.50
C PRO A 79 14.61 -13.87 -4.97
N TYR A 80 15.08 -14.90 -4.25
CA TYR A 80 15.11 -14.92 -2.80
C TYR A 80 15.98 -13.77 -2.26
N TYR A 81 17.24 -13.69 -2.71
CA TYR A 81 18.17 -12.66 -2.27
C TYR A 81 17.85 -11.26 -2.80
N ALA A 82 17.27 -11.16 -4.00
CA ALA A 82 16.77 -9.88 -4.50
C ALA A 82 15.66 -9.33 -3.61
N GLY A 83 14.69 -10.17 -3.23
CA GLY A 83 13.61 -9.76 -2.32
C GLY A 83 14.12 -9.38 -0.94
N GLU A 84 15.07 -10.14 -0.39
CA GLU A 84 15.64 -9.88 0.95
C GLU A 84 16.30 -8.49 1.04
N ARG A 85 17.03 -8.07 0.00
CA ARG A 85 17.67 -6.74 -0.07
C ARG A 85 16.68 -5.59 -0.17
N ASP A 86 15.60 -5.78 -0.92
CA ASP A 86 14.70 -4.69 -1.29
C ASP A 86 13.51 -4.53 -0.34
N LEU A 87 13.01 -5.63 0.24
CA LEU A 87 11.75 -5.62 0.97
C LEU A 87 11.79 -4.79 2.24
N LEU A 88 12.93 -4.74 2.95
CA LEU A 88 13.06 -3.91 4.14
C LEU A 88 12.82 -2.42 3.82
N THR A 89 13.38 -1.94 2.71
CA THR A 89 13.19 -0.57 2.23
C THR A 89 11.74 -0.35 1.80
N ARG A 90 11.13 -1.30 1.08
CA ARG A 90 9.73 -1.22 0.65
C ARG A 90 8.75 -1.20 1.82
N PHE A 91 8.99 -1.99 2.87
CA PHE A 91 8.21 -1.93 4.10
C PHE A 91 8.28 -0.55 4.75
N ASN A 92 9.47 0.06 4.83
CA ASN A 92 9.62 1.39 5.42
C ASN A 92 8.93 2.46 4.57
N GLN A 93 9.13 2.44 3.25
CA GLN A 93 8.49 3.39 2.32
C GLN A 93 6.96 3.32 2.40
N LEU A 94 6.39 2.11 2.35
CA LEU A 94 4.95 1.92 2.46
C LEU A 94 4.44 2.33 3.84
N ARG A 95 5.23 2.13 4.91
CA ARG A 95 4.86 2.58 6.26
C ARG A 95 4.79 4.10 6.37
N ASP A 96 5.69 4.81 5.70
CA ASP A 96 5.74 6.28 5.73
C ASP A 96 4.56 6.89 4.94
N GLN A 97 4.11 6.24 3.87
CA GLN A 97 2.90 6.62 3.15
C GLN A 97 1.62 6.50 4.01
N LEU A 98 1.61 5.65 5.03
CA LEU A 98 0.46 5.36 5.90
C LEU A 98 0.45 6.23 7.16
N THR A 99 0.94 7.47 7.06
CA THR A 99 1.13 8.31 8.23
C THR A 99 -0.19 8.58 8.96
N ASP A 100 -1.24 8.89 8.21
CA ASP A 100 -2.56 9.25 8.73
C ASP A 100 -3.51 8.04 8.89
N GLU A 101 -3.03 6.82 8.62
CA GLU A 101 -3.84 5.60 8.54
C GLU A 101 -3.33 4.54 9.54
N PRO A 102 -3.54 4.72 10.86
CA PRO A 102 -2.93 3.89 11.90
C PRO A 102 -3.31 2.40 11.79
N ALA A 103 -4.54 2.10 11.38
CA ALA A 103 -5.00 0.73 11.19
C ALA A 103 -4.25 0.03 10.04
N GLN A 104 -4.01 0.72 8.92
CA GLN A 104 -3.23 0.16 7.81
C GLN A 104 -1.76 0.00 8.17
N ARG A 105 -1.20 0.96 8.90
CA ARG A 105 0.16 0.86 9.44
C ARG A 105 0.34 -0.38 10.30
N GLN A 106 -0.61 -0.66 11.21
CA GLN A 106 -0.57 -1.85 12.05
C GLN A 106 -0.65 -3.15 11.25
N ARG A 107 -1.46 -3.20 10.19
CA ARG A 107 -1.51 -4.36 9.27
C ARG A 107 -0.16 -4.57 8.60
N LEU A 108 0.45 -3.50 8.08
CA LEU A 108 1.77 -3.56 7.46
C LEU A 108 2.86 -4.01 8.44
N ASP A 109 2.86 -3.51 9.68
CA ASP A 109 3.80 -3.92 10.72
C ASP A 109 3.62 -5.40 11.09
N THR A 110 2.37 -5.89 11.11
CA THR A 110 2.07 -7.31 11.30
C THR A 110 2.61 -8.16 10.14
N THR A 111 2.39 -7.73 8.89
CA THR A 111 2.95 -8.38 7.70
C THR A 111 4.47 -8.43 7.76
N ARG A 112 5.12 -7.34 8.19
CA ARG A 112 6.57 -7.27 8.35
C ARG A 112 7.08 -8.27 9.39
N HIS A 113 6.38 -8.41 10.51
CA HIS A 113 6.76 -9.40 11.53
C HIS A 113 6.64 -10.83 11.02
N LEU A 114 5.54 -11.16 10.33
CA LEU A 114 5.36 -12.47 9.68
C LEU A 114 6.44 -12.74 8.62
N PHE A 115 6.81 -11.73 7.84
CA PHE A 115 7.90 -11.82 6.87
C PHE A 115 9.26 -12.08 7.56
N GLN A 116 9.53 -11.46 8.71
CA GLN A 116 10.74 -11.75 9.48
C GLN A 116 10.76 -13.22 9.96
N GLN A 117 9.65 -13.71 10.50
CA GLN A 117 9.54 -15.11 10.90
C GLN A 117 9.76 -16.07 9.73
N TRP A 118 9.22 -15.72 8.56
CA TRP A 118 9.41 -16.50 7.34
C TRP A 118 10.87 -16.53 6.89
N THR A 119 11.55 -15.38 6.90
CA THR A 119 12.97 -15.28 6.51
C THR A 119 13.90 -15.99 7.48
N ASP A 120 13.64 -15.94 8.79
CA ASP A 120 14.40 -16.70 9.79
C ASP A 120 14.29 -18.22 9.53
N TYR A 121 13.09 -18.70 9.23
CA TYR A 121 12.84 -20.09 8.83
C TYR A 121 13.57 -20.45 7.53
N THR A 122 13.46 -19.64 6.48
CA THR A 122 14.11 -19.95 5.20
C THR A 122 15.63 -19.90 5.29
N HIS A 123 16.21 -19.00 6.09
CA HIS A 123 17.65 -18.97 6.36
C HIS A 123 18.17 -20.25 7.01
N LEU A 124 17.45 -20.76 8.01
CA LEU A 124 17.76 -22.05 8.63
C LEU A 124 17.79 -23.15 7.55
N MET A 125 16.72 -23.26 6.76
CA MET A 125 16.59 -24.33 5.77
C MET A 125 17.61 -24.23 4.63
N VAL A 126 17.91 -23.02 4.14
CA VAL A 126 18.95 -22.80 3.13
C VAL A 126 20.31 -23.21 3.65
N ARG A 127 20.67 -22.83 4.89
CA ARG A 127 21.93 -23.21 5.52
C ARG A 127 22.08 -24.72 5.65
N GLU A 128 21.02 -25.40 6.11
CA GLU A 128 21.03 -26.85 6.25
C GLU A 128 21.15 -27.57 4.91
N LYS A 129 20.42 -27.09 3.90
CA LYS A 129 20.50 -27.61 2.54
C LYS A 129 21.91 -27.47 1.97
N ARG A 130 22.59 -26.33 2.17
CA ARG A 130 23.99 -26.15 1.77
C ARG A 130 24.91 -27.13 2.47
N ALA A 131 24.84 -27.20 3.80
CA ALA A 131 25.68 -28.11 4.59
C ALA A 131 25.48 -29.58 4.19
N ALA A 132 24.24 -30.00 3.92
CA ALA A 132 23.96 -31.35 3.44
C ALA A 132 24.56 -31.60 2.04
N ARG A 133 24.52 -30.62 1.14
CA ARG A 133 25.11 -30.72 -0.21
C ARG A 133 26.63 -30.68 -0.22
N GLU A 134 27.27 -30.04 0.74
CA GLU A 134 28.73 -30.09 0.94
C GLU A 134 29.20 -31.51 1.24
N HIS A 135 28.43 -32.27 2.02
CA HIS A 135 28.73 -33.67 2.34
C HIS A 135 28.26 -34.64 1.24
N ASN A 136 27.13 -34.34 0.59
CA ASN A 136 26.56 -35.16 -0.47
C ASN A 136 26.07 -34.28 -1.64
N PRO A 137 26.86 -34.13 -2.71
CA PRO A 137 26.48 -33.30 -3.86
C PRO A 137 25.16 -33.71 -4.56
N GLN A 138 24.74 -34.96 -4.39
CA GLN A 138 23.51 -35.54 -4.95
C GLN A 138 22.29 -35.39 -4.02
N GLN A 139 22.44 -34.72 -2.87
CA GLN A 139 21.32 -34.48 -1.95
C GLN A 139 20.20 -33.68 -2.66
N LYS A 140 18.98 -34.21 -2.59
CA LYS A 140 17.76 -33.64 -3.19
C LYS A 140 16.64 -33.62 -2.16
N GLY A 141 15.67 -32.73 -2.38
CA GLY A 141 14.55 -32.57 -1.45
C GLY A 141 15.02 -32.31 -0.02
N LEU A 142 14.36 -32.98 0.93
CA LEU A 142 14.55 -32.80 2.37
C LEU A 142 15.40 -33.88 3.02
N ASP A 143 15.90 -34.84 2.24
CA ASP A 143 16.61 -36.01 2.76
C ASP A 143 17.85 -35.59 3.56
N GLY A 144 17.93 -36.04 4.80
CA GLY A 144 19.05 -35.76 5.70
C GLY A 144 19.10 -34.35 6.27
N LEU A 145 18.07 -33.51 6.06
CA LEU A 145 18.02 -32.19 6.68
C LEU A 145 17.58 -32.30 8.16
N PRO A 146 18.33 -31.71 9.11
CA PRO A 146 18.01 -31.78 10.54
C PRO A 146 16.59 -31.31 10.88
N HIS A 147 16.09 -30.28 10.19
CA HIS A 147 14.75 -29.72 10.42
C HIS A 147 13.77 -29.93 9.26
N ALA A 148 13.85 -31.07 8.56
CA ALA A 148 12.90 -31.44 7.51
C ALA A 148 11.43 -31.38 7.98
N ASN A 149 11.18 -31.72 9.25
CA ASN A 149 9.86 -31.68 9.88
C ASN A 149 9.21 -30.28 9.88
N LEU A 150 9.99 -29.19 9.83
CA LEU A 150 9.43 -27.84 9.71
C LEU A 150 8.79 -27.61 8.33
N VAL A 151 9.39 -28.18 7.28
CA VAL A 151 8.85 -28.11 5.92
C VAL A 151 7.64 -29.03 5.78
N GLU A 152 7.73 -30.25 6.28
CA GLU A 152 6.64 -31.25 6.28
C GLU A 152 5.45 -30.79 7.12
N GLY A 153 5.70 -30.13 8.25
CA GLY A 153 4.69 -29.48 9.10
C GLY A 153 4.07 -28.22 8.50
N LEU A 154 4.44 -27.85 7.27
CA LEU A 154 3.89 -26.70 6.53
C LEU A 154 4.12 -25.35 7.22
N ILE A 155 5.12 -25.22 8.09
CA ILE A 155 5.40 -23.96 8.83
C ILE A 155 5.58 -22.79 7.86
N GLY A 156 6.43 -22.97 6.84
CA GLY A 156 6.63 -21.94 5.81
C GLY A 156 5.34 -21.58 5.05
N LYS A 157 4.44 -22.55 4.81
CA LYS A 157 3.15 -22.31 4.15
C LYS A 157 2.21 -21.52 5.07
N GLN A 158 2.10 -21.89 6.34
CA GLN A 158 1.24 -21.23 7.32
C GLN A 158 1.61 -19.75 7.48
N VAL A 159 2.91 -19.45 7.60
CA VAL A 159 3.38 -18.05 7.67
C VAL A 159 3.06 -17.30 6.37
N MET A 160 3.27 -17.92 5.21
CA MET A 160 2.94 -17.30 3.92
C MET A 160 1.44 -17.09 3.70
N ASP A 161 0.59 -18.00 4.17
CA ASP A 161 -0.86 -17.82 4.14
C ASP A 161 -1.28 -16.66 5.05
N ALA A 162 -0.65 -16.50 6.22
CA ALA A 162 -0.88 -15.36 7.10
C ALA A 162 -0.44 -14.03 6.45
N VAL A 163 0.70 -14.00 5.75
CA VAL A 163 1.16 -12.85 4.96
C VAL A 163 0.14 -12.52 3.86
N ARG A 164 -0.29 -13.50 3.07
CA ARG A 164 -1.30 -13.31 2.01
C ARG A 164 -2.61 -12.77 2.58
N HIS A 165 -3.05 -13.31 3.72
CA HIS A 165 -4.27 -12.88 4.39
C HIS A 165 -4.17 -11.43 4.88
N GLN A 166 -3.06 -11.05 5.54
CA GLN A 166 -2.85 -9.66 5.97
C GLN A 166 -2.83 -8.69 4.78
N MET A 167 -2.16 -9.06 3.69
CA MET A 167 -2.09 -8.23 2.49
C MET A 167 -3.44 -8.13 1.76
N LEU A 168 -4.26 -9.19 1.81
CA LEU A 168 -5.64 -9.15 1.32
C LEU A 168 -6.51 -8.18 2.15
N LEU A 169 -6.39 -8.21 3.48
CA LEU A 169 -7.11 -7.27 4.34
C LEU A 169 -6.63 -5.82 4.14
N PHE A 170 -5.32 -5.64 3.91
CA PHE A 170 -4.72 -4.34 3.60
C PHE A 170 -5.30 -3.75 2.31
N ASP A 171 -5.32 -4.54 1.22
CA ASP A 171 -5.83 -4.07 -0.06
C ASP A 171 -7.35 -3.83 -0.04
N GLN A 172 -8.12 -4.69 0.64
CA GLN A 172 -9.55 -4.46 0.83
C GLN A 172 -9.84 -3.14 1.56
N ALA A 173 -9.08 -2.84 2.61
CA ALA A 173 -9.22 -1.58 3.32
C ALA A 173 -8.85 -0.37 2.44
N GLU A 174 -7.81 -0.48 1.61
CA GLU A 174 -7.47 0.56 0.63
C GLU A 174 -8.56 0.77 -0.42
N ILE A 175 -9.13 -0.31 -0.95
CA ILE A 175 -10.23 -0.23 -1.91
C ILE A 175 -11.45 0.47 -1.28
N GLN A 176 -11.81 0.12 -0.05
CA GLN A 176 -12.91 0.76 0.67
C GLN A 176 -12.65 2.24 0.92
N ASN A 177 -11.45 2.60 1.42
CA ASN A 177 -11.04 3.98 1.63
C ASN A 177 -11.11 4.79 0.33
N ARG A 178 -10.61 4.23 -0.77
CA ARG A 178 -10.65 4.87 -2.09
C ARG A 178 -12.07 5.06 -2.61
N GLN A 179 -12.97 4.10 -2.40
CA GLN A 179 -14.38 4.24 -2.79
C GLN A 179 -15.03 5.42 -2.06
N VAL A 180 -14.82 5.53 -0.74
CA VAL A 180 -15.33 6.66 0.05
C VAL A 180 -14.75 7.99 -0.44
N GLN A 181 -13.45 8.03 -0.73
CA GLN A 181 -12.79 9.23 -1.25
C GLN A 181 -13.29 9.62 -2.64
N ARG A 182 -13.54 8.65 -3.53
CA ARG A 182 -14.12 8.90 -4.86
C ARG A 182 -15.53 9.47 -4.77
N LEU A 183 -16.37 8.97 -3.86
CA LEU A 183 -17.71 9.54 -3.64
C LEU A 183 -17.61 11.01 -3.18
N ARG A 184 -16.74 11.31 -2.22
CA ARG A 184 -16.49 12.70 -1.77
C ARG A 184 -15.96 13.59 -2.88
N LEU A 185 -15.11 13.06 -3.76
CA LEU A 185 -14.59 13.77 -4.92
C LEU A 185 -15.73 14.11 -5.89
N THR A 186 -16.55 13.13 -6.27
CA THR A 186 -17.72 13.34 -7.15
C THR A 186 -18.68 14.37 -6.58
N ASP A 187 -18.97 14.31 -5.27
CA ASP A 187 -19.82 15.30 -4.60
C ASP A 187 -19.21 16.70 -4.65
N SER A 188 -17.90 16.83 -4.44
CA SER A 188 -17.21 18.12 -4.51
C SER A 188 -17.21 18.71 -5.93
N ILE A 189 -17.04 17.88 -6.96
CA ILE A 189 -17.13 18.29 -8.37
C ILE A 189 -18.55 18.73 -8.71
N THR A 190 -19.56 17.95 -8.30
CA THR A 190 -20.98 18.26 -8.57
C THR A 190 -21.39 19.59 -7.91
N ARG A 191 -20.94 19.84 -6.67
CA ARG A 191 -21.18 21.13 -6.00
C ARG A 191 -20.51 22.30 -6.73
N ALA A 192 -19.26 22.12 -7.18
CA ALA A 192 -18.55 23.13 -7.95
C ALA A 192 -19.26 23.46 -9.27
N GLN A 193 -19.73 22.44 -9.99
CA GLN A 193 -20.47 22.61 -11.25
C GLN A 193 -21.78 23.38 -11.05
N ARG A 194 -22.58 23.04 -10.02
CA ARG A 194 -23.84 23.75 -9.74
C ARG A 194 -23.63 25.23 -9.44
N LEU A 195 -22.57 25.57 -8.71
CA LEU A 195 -22.25 26.96 -8.39
C LEU A 195 -21.70 27.75 -9.58
N ALA A 196 -21.09 27.07 -10.56
CA ALA A 196 -20.66 27.70 -11.81
C ALA A 196 -21.82 27.99 -12.78
N THR A 197 -22.94 27.28 -12.64
CA THR A 197 -24.15 27.45 -13.48
C THR A 197 -25.19 28.42 -12.91
N LEU A 198 -24.98 28.93 -11.69
CA LEU A 198 -25.81 29.95 -11.03
C LEU A 198 -25.21 31.34 -11.26
#